data_AF-A0A2V9EL53-F1
#
_entry.id   AF-A0A2V9EL53-F1
#
_cell.length_a   1.000
_cell.length_b   1.000
_cell.length_c   1.000
_cell.angle_alpha   90.00
_cell.angle_beta   90.00
_cell.angle_gamma   90.00
#
_symmetry.space_group_name_H-M   'P 1'
#
loop_
_entity.id
_entity.type
_entity.pdbx_description
1 polymer ?
#
loop_
_entity_poly.entity_id
_entity_poly.type
_entity_poly.pdbx_seq_one_letter_code
_entity_poly.pdbx_strand_id
1 'polypeptide(L)'
;MTLQGRQEQKKTNRPAPNALTKTKEEVLMKKRVFVMASLLVLSIMVAAQVVRAEESMFVNIPFAFTAGQVTLPAGEYRIQKFDSSSGVLLINCLDPSTPVMVLTFAAQANAPQSQSKLVFNRYDHRYFLSQVWRAGSIRGRQLSKSPREKELAQVARTETKGEITLVARLAPR
;
A
#
# COMPACT_ATOMS: atom_id res chain seq x y z
N MET A 1 22.04 -80.06 -74.16
CA MET A 1 21.27 -80.89 -73.22
C MET A 1 21.72 -80.44 -71.82
N THR A 2 21.01 -79.71 -70.98
CA THR A 2 19.57 -79.63 -70.73
C THR A 2 19.31 -78.54 -69.67
N LEU A 3 18.20 -77.81 -69.85
CA LEU A 3 17.35 -77.11 -68.86
C LEU A 3 17.82 -75.85 -68.10
N GLN A 4 17.29 -74.75 -68.64
CA GLN A 4 16.74 -73.56 -68.00
C GLN A 4 15.80 -73.87 -66.81
N GLY A 5 15.97 -73.13 -65.71
CA GLY A 5 15.11 -73.20 -64.52
C GLY A 5 15.21 -71.93 -63.68
N ARG A 6 14.43 -70.93 -64.06
CA ARG A 6 14.22 -69.61 -63.42
C ARG A 6 13.63 -69.79 -62.01
N GLN A 7 14.33 -69.36 -60.98
CA GLN A 7 13.82 -69.29 -59.60
C GLN A 7 13.06 -67.97 -59.40
N GLU A 8 11.77 -68.06 -59.03
CA GLU A 8 10.96 -66.93 -58.60
C GLU A 8 11.35 -66.49 -57.18
N GLN A 9 11.81 -65.25 -57.03
CA GLN A 9 11.83 -64.55 -55.76
C GLN A 9 10.42 -64.08 -55.41
N LYS A 10 9.72 -64.79 -54.52
CA LYS A 10 8.54 -64.24 -53.83
C LYS A 10 8.96 -63.72 -52.45
N LYS A 11 9.07 -62.38 -52.37
CA LYS A 11 9.26 -61.58 -51.15
C LYS A 11 8.41 -62.08 -49.98
N THR A 12 9.05 -62.55 -48.91
CA THR A 12 8.48 -62.53 -47.56
C THR A 12 8.82 -61.19 -46.91
N ASN A 13 7.93 -60.21 -47.04
CA ASN A 13 7.98 -58.98 -46.26
C ASN A 13 7.45 -59.28 -44.85
N ARG A 14 8.33 -59.34 -43.83
CA ARG A 14 7.94 -59.15 -42.43
C ARG A 14 7.81 -57.64 -42.17
N PRO A 15 6.72 -57.11 -41.61
CA PRO A 15 6.70 -55.73 -41.16
C PRO A 15 7.51 -55.61 -39.86
N ALA A 16 8.41 -54.61 -39.81
CA ALA A 16 9.21 -54.30 -38.62
C ALA A 16 8.33 -53.76 -37.48
N PRO A 17 8.50 -54.23 -36.23
CA PRO A 17 7.87 -53.60 -35.08
C PRO A 17 8.78 -52.45 -34.65
N ASN A 18 8.41 -51.19 -34.91
CA ASN A 18 8.93 -50.01 -34.16
C ASN A 18 8.44 -48.64 -34.69
N ALA A 19 7.66 -48.57 -35.76
CA ALA A 19 7.21 -47.28 -36.30
C ALA A 19 6.10 -46.59 -35.47
N LEU A 20 5.38 -47.32 -34.61
CA LEU A 20 4.24 -46.76 -33.86
C LEU A 20 4.62 -46.16 -32.50
N THR A 21 5.76 -46.56 -31.94
CA THR A 21 6.25 -46.08 -30.64
C THR A 21 6.99 -44.75 -30.77
N LYS A 22 7.82 -44.60 -31.82
CA LYS A 22 8.61 -43.38 -32.08
C LYS A 22 7.74 -42.13 -32.25
N THR A 23 6.63 -42.22 -32.99
CA THR A 23 5.72 -41.08 -33.24
C THR A 23 4.96 -40.64 -31.99
N LYS A 24 4.61 -41.58 -31.09
CA LYS A 24 3.89 -41.27 -29.85
C LYS A 24 4.82 -40.59 -28.83
N GLU A 25 6.06 -41.04 -28.73
CA GLU A 25 7.05 -40.44 -27.83
C GLU A 25 7.48 -39.04 -28.29
N GLU A 26 7.70 -38.82 -29.59
CA GLU A 26 8.02 -37.50 -30.12
C GLU A 26 6.88 -36.48 -29.90
N VAL A 27 5.62 -36.88 -30.08
CA VAL A 27 4.46 -36.01 -29.84
C VAL A 27 4.28 -35.72 -28.35
N LEU A 28 4.52 -36.72 -27.48
CA LEU A 28 4.44 -36.57 -26.04
C LEU A 28 5.56 -35.66 -25.50
N MET A 29 6.79 -35.81 -26.01
CA MET A 29 7.94 -34.96 -25.68
C MET A 29 7.72 -33.52 -26.12
N LYS A 30 7.18 -33.30 -27.34
CA LYS A 30 6.82 -31.95 -27.82
C LYS A 30 5.74 -31.29 -26.97
N LYS A 31 4.71 -32.04 -26.54
CA LYS A 31 3.68 -31.53 -25.61
C LYS A 31 4.25 -31.20 -24.23
N ARG A 32 5.13 -32.04 -23.68
CA ARG A 32 5.78 -31.79 -22.39
C ARG A 32 6.69 -30.55 -22.45
N VAL A 33 7.46 -30.39 -23.53
CA VAL A 33 8.27 -29.19 -23.76
C VAL A 33 7.38 -27.94 -23.91
N PHE A 34 6.25 -28.04 -24.60
CA PHE A 34 5.30 -26.93 -24.73
C PHE A 34 4.65 -26.54 -23.40
N VAL A 35 4.26 -27.53 -22.59
CA VAL A 35 3.69 -27.32 -21.25
C VAL A 35 4.74 -26.72 -20.32
N MET A 36 5.97 -27.24 -20.31
CA MET A 36 7.06 -26.69 -19.51
C MET A 36 7.46 -25.28 -19.95
N ALA A 37 7.47 -24.99 -21.26
CA ALA A 37 7.69 -23.65 -21.79
C ALA A 37 6.56 -22.69 -21.40
N SER A 38 5.30 -23.13 -21.44
CA SER A 38 4.16 -22.32 -20.99
C SER A 38 4.18 -22.03 -19.48
N LEU A 39 4.64 -22.98 -18.67
CA LEU A 39 4.83 -22.81 -17.22
C LEU A 39 5.99 -21.84 -16.92
N LEU A 40 7.04 -21.85 -17.74
CA LEU A 40 8.19 -20.94 -17.61
C LEU A 40 7.84 -19.50 -18.05
N VAL A 41 6.95 -19.31 -19.03
CA VAL A 41 6.48 -17.98 -19.45
C VAL A 41 5.51 -17.39 -18.42
N LEU A 42 4.72 -18.22 -17.74
CA LEU A 42 3.76 -17.77 -16.72
C LEU A 42 4.45 -17.32 -15.41
N SER A 43 5.69 -17.73 -15.15
CA SER A 43 6.39 -17.45 -13.88
C SER A 43 7.00 -16.04 -13.76
N ILE A 44 6.91 -15.19 -14.80
CA ILE A 44 7.60 -13.88 -14.84
C ILE A 44 6.72 -12.71 -14.36
N MET A 45 5.41 -12.89 -14.13
CA MET A 45 4.54 -11.82 -13.62
C MET A 45 4.31 -11.89 -12.10
N VAL A 46 5.40 -11.90 -11.32
CA VAL A 46 5.31 -11.35 -9.96
C VAL A 46 5.62 -9.87 -10.08
N ALA A 47 4.60 -9.07 -10.39
CA ALA A 47 4.68 -7.65 -10.13
C ALA A 47 4.87 -7.51 -8.62
N ALA A 48 6.11 -7.21 -8.21
CA ALA A 48 6.39 -6.76 -6.86
C ALA A 48 5.58 -5.48 -6.65
N GLN A 49 4.37 -5.62 -6.13
CA GLN A 49 3.62 -4.52 -5.55
C GLN A 49 4.47 -4.08 -4.37
N VAL A 50 5.38 -3.13 -4.59
CA VAL A 50 6.02 -2.41 -3.49
C VAL A 50 4.87 -1.70 -2.80
N VAL A 51 4.29 -2.36 -1.80
CA VAL A 51 3.41 -1.73 -0.83
C VAL A 51 4.29 -0.65 -0.22
N ARG A 52 4.13 0.60 -0.68
CA ARG A 52 4.78 1.73 -0.05
C ARG A 52 4.19 1.77 1.35
N ALA A 53 4.94 1.29 2.34
CA ALA A 53 4.59 1.52 3.72
C ALA A 53 4.41 3.03 3.86
N GLU A 54 3.19 3.49 4.10
CA GLU A 54 2.91 4.91 4.29
C GLU A 54 3.72 5.36 5.51
N GLU A 55 4.78 6.13 5.27
CA GLU A 55 5.72 6.52 6.31
C GLU A 55 4.99 7.20 7.46
N SER A 56 5.31 6.72 8.66
CA SER A 56 4.75 7.23 9.90
C SER A 56 5.40 8.58 10.24
N MET A 57 4.61 9.48 10.81
CA MET A 57 5.11 10.74 11.36
C MET A 57 5.17 10.64 12.88
N PHE A 58 6.22 11.17 13.48
CA PHE A 58 6.37 11.29 14.92
C PHE A 58 6.39 12.77 15.31
N VAL A 59 5.69 13.11 16.38
CA VAL A 59 5.57 14.49 16.85
C VAL A 59 5.49 14.51 18.38
N ASN A 60 6.24 15.41 19.00
CA ASN A 60 6.11 15.71 20.42
C ASN A 60 5.10 16.86 20.60
N ILE A 61 4.01 16.60 21.31
CA ILE A 61 2.93 17.58 21.53
C ILE A 61 2.97 18.01 23.01
N PRO A 62 3.33 19.26 23.31
CA PRO A 62 3.60 19.71 24.69
C PRO A 62 2.34 20.10 25.49
N PHE A 63 1.15 19.79 24.99
CA PHE A 63 -0.13 20.13 25.61
C PHE A 63 -1.17 19.05 25.35
N ALA A 64 -2.20 19.00 26.19
CA ALA A 64 -3.38 18.19 25.91
C ALA A 64 -4.15 18.78 24.71
N PHE A 65 -4.64 17.91 23.83
CA PHE A 65 -5.33 18.32 22.60
C PHE A 65 -6.51 17.41 22.29
N THR A 66 -7.46 17.92 21.52
CA THR A 66 -8.59 17.15 21.01
C THR A 66 -8.38 16.81 19.53
N ALA A 67 -8.52 15.55 19.17
CA ALA A 67 -8.55 15.08 17.78
C ALA A 67 -9.90 14.40 17.51
N GLY A 68 -10.70 14.98 16.61
CA GLY A 68 -12.08 14.55 16.40
C GLY A 68 -12.89 14.78 17.67
N GLN A 69 -13.28 13.71 18.36
CA GLN A 69 -14.05 13.78 19.62
C GLN A 69 -13.25 13.32 20.85
N VAL A 70 -11.99 12.91 20.67
CA VAL A 70 -11.17 12.34 21.74
C VAL A 70 -10.15 13.37 22.21
N THR A 71 -10.03 13.53 23.53
CA THR A 71 -8.99 14.36 24.15
C THR A 71 -7.82 13.48 24.55
N LEU A 72 -6.62 13.89 24.15
CA LEU A 72 -5.36 13.19 24.29
C LEU A 72 -4.40 14.03 25.12
N PRO A 73 -3.61 13.43 26.02
CA PRO A 73 -2.65 14.16 26.86
C PRO A 73 -1.46 14.71 26.06
N ALA A 74 -0.66 15.56 26.69
CA ALA A 74 0.66 15.90 26.15
C ALA A 74 1.54 14.65 26.06
N GLY A 75 2.39 14.55 25.04
CA GLY A 75 3.29 13.41 24.86
C GLY A 75 3.81 13.25 23.44
N GLU A 76 4.53 12.15 23.20
CA GLU A 76 5.02 11.78 21.89
C GLU A 76 4.01 10.89 21.16
N TYR A 77 3.64 11.29 19.95
CA TYR A 77 2.63 10.64 19.14
C TYR A 77 3.20 10.17 17.80
N ARG A 78 2.78 8.97 17.41
CA ARG A 78 2.90 8.45 16.05
C ARG A 78 1.59 8.69 15.30
N ILE A 79 1.68 9.35 14.16
CA ILE A 79 0.56 9.65 13.26
C ILE A 79 0.75 8.84 11.98
N GLN A 80 -0.26 8.04 11.64
CA GLN A 80 -0.25 7.14 10.48
C GLN A 80 -1.60 7.20 9.77
N LYS A 81 -1.61 6.91 8.46
CA LYS A 81 -2.88 6.59 7.80
C LYS A 81 -3.29 5.18 8.20
N PHE A 82 -4.59 4.95 8.39
CA PHE A 82 -5.10 3.60 8.65
C PHE A 82 -4.96 2.71 7.41
N ASP A 83 -5.33 3.24 6.25
CA ASP A 83 -5.02 2.66 4.93
C ASP A 83 -4.74 3.77 3.90
N SER A 84 -4.14 3.42 2.76
CA SER A 84 -3.70 4.37 1.73
C SER A 84 -4.84 5.16 1.07
N SER A 85 -6.07 4.64 1.11
CA SER A 85 -7.28 5.21 0.52
C SER A 85 -8.23 5.86 1.53
N SER A 86 -8.01 5.65 2.82
CA SER A 86 -9.02 5.88 3.85
C SER A 86 -9.15 7.34 4.23
N GLY A 87 -10.35 7.64 4.69
CA GLY A 87 -10.70 8.81 5.50
C GLY A 87 -9.89 8.94 6.81
N VAL A 88 -9.15 7.92 7.24
CA VAL A 88 -8.87 7.72 8.67
C VAL A 88 -7.40 7.90 8.99
N LEU A 89 -7.12 8.68 10.04
CA LEU A 89 -5.82 8.78 10.68
C LEU A 89 -5.81 7.95 11.97
N LEU A 90 -4.73 7.20 12.16
CA LEU A 90 -4.38 6.55 13.41
C LEU A 90 -3.42 7.46 14.19
N ILE A 91 -3.81 7.82 15.40
CA ILE A 91 -3.05 8.63 16.34
C ILE A 91 -2.71 7.74 17.53
N ASN A 92 -1.43 7.40 17.68
CA ASN A 92 -0.98 6.50 18.73
C ASN A 92 0.01 7.21 19.67
N CYS A 93 -0.28 7.21 20.96
CA CYS A 93 0.69 7.62 21.98
C CYS A 93 1.80 6.55 22.05
N LEU A 94 3.06 6.97 22.24
CA LEU A 94 4.16 6.02 22.41
C LEU A 94 4.23 5.42 23.82
N ASP A 95 3.62 6.08 24.79
CA ASP A 95 3.43 5.60 26.16
C ASP A 95 2.01 5.07 26.37
N PRO A 96 1.80 4.07 27.25
CA PRO A 96 0.72 3.08 27.16
C PRO A 96 -0.66 3.73 27.04
N SER A 97 -1.16 3.79 25.82
CA SER A 97 -2.50 4.27 25.50
C SER A 97 -3.02 3.56 24.28
N THR A 98 -4.33 3.36 24.23
CA THR A 98 -5.00 2.77 23.07
C THR A 98 -4.90 3.72 21.87
N PRO A 99 -4.51 3.24 20.68
CA PRO A 99 -4.51 4.08 19.49
C PRO A 99 -5.91 4.60 19.18
N VAL A 100 -5.98 5.85 18.74
CA VAL A 100 -7.23 6.53 18.40
C VAL A 100 -7.35 6.70 16.90
N MET A 101 -8.48 6.27 16.35
CA MET A 101 -8.82 6.48 14.95
C MET A 101 -9.68 7.74 14.81
N VAL A 102 -9.30 8.61 13.87
CA VAL A 102 -10.01 9.86 13.63
C VAL A 102 -10.34 10.00 12.15
N LEU A 103 -11.61 10.32 11.87
CA LEU A 103 -12.07 10.60 10.51
C LEU A 103 -11.57 11.99 10.07
N THR A 104 -11.07 12.05 8.84
CA THR A 104 -10.50 13.24 8.21
C THR A 104 -10.91 13.34 6.75
N PHE A 105 -10.87 14.55 6.23
CA PHE A 105 -11.15 14.88 4.84
C PHE A 105 -9.85 15.21 4.11
N ALA A 106 -9.87 15.09 2.79
CA ALA A 106 -8.74 15.50 1.97
C ALA A 106 -8.56 17.02 2.05
N ALA A 107 -7.33 17.46 2.28
CA ALA A 107 -6.91 18.84 2.16
C ALA A 107 -5.88 18.96 1.04
N GLN A 108 -5.87 20.08 0.32
CA GLN A 108 -4.92 20.35 -0.74
C GLN A 108 -4.28 21.72 -0.55
N ALA A 109 -2.96 21.76 -0.62
CA ALA A 109 -2.18 22.99 -0.60
C ALA A 109 -1.82 23.42 -2.04
N ASN A 110 -1.57 24.71 -2.22
CA ASN A 110 -1.17 25.28 -3.51
C ASN A 110 0.25 24.86 -3.93
N ALA A 111 1.10 24.52 -2.96
CA ALA A 111 2.48 24.10 -3.17
C ALA A 111 2.86 22.95 -2.23
N PRO A 112 3.87 22.13 -2.60
CA PRO A 112 4.37 21.06 -1.74
C PRO A 112 4.81 21.62 -0.38
N GLN A 113 4.44 20.92 0.69
CA GLN A 113 4.82 21.35 2.04
C GLN A 113 6.33 21.14 2.25
N SER A 114 7.02 22.14 2.80
CA SER A 114 8.45 22.06 3.08
C SER A 114 8.77 21.08 4.21
N GLN A 115 7.84 20.91 5.15
CA GLN A 115 7.99 20.07 6.34
C GLN A 115 6.71 19.28 6.60
N SER A 116 6.86 18.13 7.26
CA SER A 116 5.75 17.42 7.86
C SER A 116 5.33 18.16 9.12
N LYS A 117 4.03 18.41 9.30
CA LYS A 117 3.54 19.24 10.40
C LYS A 117 2.10 18.92 10.76
N LEU A 118 1.77 19.18 12.02
CA LEU A 118 0.42 19.19 12.54
C LEU A 118 0.02 20.63 12.83
N VAL A 119 -1.19 20.99 12.43
CA VAL A 119 -1.77 22.32 12.67
C VAL A 119 -2.90 22.17 13.67
N PHE A 120 -2.92 23.05 14.65
CA PHE A 120 -3.89 23.05 15.73
C PHE A 120 -4.61 24.39 15.78
N ASN A 121 -5.94 24.35 15.86
CA ASN A 121 -6.73 25.51 16.25
C ASN A 121 -6.60 25.67 17.77
N ARG A 122 -6.23 26.87 18.22
CA ARG A 122 -6.13 27.24 19.63
C ARG A 122 -7.27 28.18 19.97
N TYR A 123 -7.96 27.87 21.08
CA TYR A 123 -8.89 28.78 21.72
C TYR A 123 -8.49 28.85 23.19
N ASP A 124 -7.81 29.92 23.57
CA ASP A 124 -7.20 30.09 24.89
C ASP A 124 -6.21 28.93 25.20
N HIS A 125 -6.42 28.17 26.27
CA HIS A 125 -5.58 27.02 26.64
C HIS A 125 -6.07 25.68 26.05
N ARG A 126 -6.94 25.70 25.04
CA ARG A 126 -7.52 24.49 24.42
C ARG A 126 -7.08 24.35 22.97
N TYR A 127 -6.61 23.16 22.62
CA TYR A 127 -6.00 22.86 21.33
C TYR A 127 -6.76 21.76 20.61
N PHE A 128 -7.07 22.00 19.33
CA PHE A 128 -7.82 21.07 18.49
C PHE A 128 -7.01 20.77 17.24
N LEU A 129 -6.68 19.50 16.99
CA LEU A 129 -5.99 19.11 15.77
C LEU A 129 -6.87 19.44 14.57
N SER A 130 -6.40 20.34 13.70
CA SER A 130 -7.15 20.81 12.53
C SER A 130 -6.64 20.18 11.25
N GLN A 131 -5.32 20.11 11.07
CA GLN A 131 -4.73 19.58 9.84
C GLN A 131 -3.45 18.78 10.10
N VAL A 132 -3.16 17.87 9.17
CA VAL A 132 -1.94 17.07 9.12
C VAL A 132 -1.36 17.14 7.72
N TRP A 133 -0.09 17.53 7.64
CA TRP A 133 0.63 17.75 6.40
C TRP A 133 1.92 16.94 6.38
N ARG A 134 2.34 16.51 5.18
CA ARG A 134 3.57 15.75 4.95
C ARG A 134 4.51 16.50 4.03
N ALA A 135 5.80 16.52 4.37
CA ALA A 135 6.84 17.12 3.54
C ALA A 135 6.82 16.56 2.11
N GLY A 136 7.01 17.42 1.12
CA GLY A 136 7.02 17.08 -0.30
C GLY A 136 5.64 16.79 -0.91
N SER A 137 4.56 16.81 -0.12
CA SER A 137 3.19 16.56 -0.59
C SER A 137 2.39 17.85 -0.69
N ILE A 138 1.57 17.98 -1.73
CA ILE A 138 0.47 18.98 -1.79
C ILE A 138 -0.80 18.46 -1.12
N ARG A 139 -0.89 17.16 -0.85
CA ARG A 139 -2.05 16.51 -0.23
C ARG A 139 -1.82 16.43 1.28
N GLY A 140 -2.81 16.89 2.03
CA GLY A 140 -2.88 16.79 3.49
C GLY A 140 -4.22 16.20 3.94
N ARG A 141 -4.40 16.14 5.26
CA ARG A 141 -5.64 15.72 5.91
C ARG A 141 -6.16 16.84 6.79
N GLN A 142 -7.47 17.02 6.81
CA GLN A 142 -8.14 17.99 7.67
C GLN A 142 -9.22 17.30 8.51
N LEU A 143 -9.29 17.66 9.78
CA LEU A 143 -10.31 17.19 10.71
C LEU A 143 -11.49 18.19 10.71
N SER A 144 -12.70 17.67 10.83
CA SER A 144 -13.87 18.49 11.09
C SER A 144 -13.87 19.01 12.52
N LYS A 145 -14.31 20.26 12.70
CA LYS A 145 -14.47 20.83 14.03
C LYS A 145 -15.48 20.04 14.85
N SER A 146 -15.10 19.65 16.06
CA SER A 146 -16.00 19.00 17.01
C SER A 146 -17.10 19.98 17.48
N PRO A 147 -18.23 19.51 18.02
CA PRO A 147 -19.24 20.37 18.60
C PRO A 147 -18.64 21.35 19.64
N ARG A 148 -17.81 20.83 20.54
CA ARG A 148 -17.09 21.61 21.55
C ARG A 148 -16.15 22.66 20.93
N GLU A 149 -15.47 22.33 19.83
CA GLU A 149 -14.65 23.31 19.12
C GLU A 149 -15.49 24.42 18.51
N LYS A 150 -16.64 24.08 17.91
CA LYS A 150 -17.54 25.07 17.30
C LYS A 150 -18.09 26.05 18.35
N GLU A 151 -18.50 25.55 19.51
CA GLU A 151 -18.95 26.38 20.63
C GLU A 151 -17.85 27.35 21.07
N LEU A 152 -16.64 26.84 21.31
CA LEU A 152 -15.50 27.68 21.70
C LEU A 152 -15.16 28.71 20.61
N ALA A 153 -15.24 28.34 19.34
CA ALA A 153 -14.97 29.24 18.23
C ALA A 153 -15.99 30.38 18.10
N GLN A 154 -17.22 30.21 18.59
CA GLN A 154 -18.25 31.25 18.60
C GLN A 154 -18.08 32.24 19.74
N VAL A 155 -17.64 31.77 20.92
CA VAL A 155 -17.50 32.62 22.12
C VAL A 155 -16.10 33.19 22.30
N ALA A 156 -15.10 32.66 21.60
CA ALA A 156 -13.73 33.13 21.69
C ALA A 156 -13.57 34.55 21.12
N ARG A 157 -12.82 35.38 21.85
CA ARG A 157 -12.37 36.68 21.36
C ARG A 157 -11.25 36.49 20.34
N THR A 158 -11.03 37.48 19.48
CA THR A 158 -9.96 37.44 18.46
C THR A 158 -8.59 37.16 19.08
N GLU A 159 -8.33 37.69 20.27
CA GLU A 159 -7.05 37.53 21.00
C GLU A 159 -6.82 36.10 21.51
N THR A 160 -7.89 35.37 21.84
CA THR A 160 -7.79 34.01 22.38
C THR A 160 -7.81 32.95 21.29
N LYS A 161 -8.25 33.30 20.08
CA LYS A 161 -8.23 32.44 18.90
C LYS A 161 -6.86 32.52 18.22
N GLY A 162 -6.28 31.38 17.91
CA GLY A 162 -5.03 31.31 17.17
C GLY A 162 -4.82 29.97 16.49
N GLU A 163 -3.67 29.83 15.83
CA GLU A 163 -3.22 28.59 15.22
C GLU A 163 -1.82 28.26 15.74
N ILE A 164 -1.58 26.99 16.04
CA ILE A 164 -0.26 26.47 16.43
C ILE A 164 0.15 25.42 15.42
N THR A 165 1.38 25.51 14.94
CA THR A 165 1.98 24.51 14.04
C THR A 165 3.11 23.80 14.76
N LEU A 166 3.06 22.47 14.80
CA LEU A 166 4.12 21.62 15.32
C LEU A 166 4.75 20.82 14.17
N VAL A 167 6.07 20.88 14.06
CA VAL A 167 6.82 20.11 13.06
C VAL A 167 6.92 18.65 13.51
N ALA A 168 6.66 17.74 12.59
CA ALA A 168 6.77 16.30 12.78
C ALA A 168 7.99 15.76 12.05
N ARG A 169 8.67 14.79 12.66
CA ARG A 169 9.75 14.03 12.02
C ARG A 169 9.16 12.83 11.27
N LEU A 170 9.64 12.56 10.07
CA LEU A 170 9.29 11.34 9.34
C LEU A 170 10.14 10.16 9.84
N ALA A 171 9.57 8.96 9.86
CA ALA A 171 10.35 7.75 10.03
C ALA A 171 11.38 7.63 8.89
N PRO A 172 12.63 7.20 9.16
CA PRO A 172 13.58 6.89 8.10
C PRO A 172 13.02 5.77 7.21
N ARG A 173 13.36 5.84 5.92
CA ARG A 173 13.03 4.82 4.91
C ARG A 173 13.94 3.60 5.04
#